data_AF-W6L698-F1
#
_entry.id   AF-W6L698-F1
#
_cell.length_a   1.000
_cell.length_b   1.000
_cell.length_c   1.000
_cell.angle_alpha   90.00
_cell.angle_beta   90.00
_cell.angle_gamma   90.00
#
_symmetry.space_group_name_H-M   'P 1'
#
loop_
_entity.id
_entity.type
_entity.pdbx_description
1 polymer ?
#
loop_
_entity_poly.entity_id
_entity_poly.type
_entity_poly.pdbx_seq_one_letter_code
_entity_poly.pdbx_strand_id
1 'polypeptide(L)'
;MSIKRLFKQSKLVNKHMLLMKRREPYKPIMKDRQMIENRARLEDFEQKNAEGMMFVPDSALPPWQRSILSNLKRIQTTQNFRGLRVRVVDKQDEPGFPTNFR
;
A
#
# COMPACT_ATOMS: atom_id res chain seq x y z
N MET A 1 -15.06 -12.92 12.26
CA MET A 1 -14.37 -14.18 11.88
C MET A 1 -15.03 -15.33 12.61
N SER A 2 -15.61 -16.30 11.89
CA SER A 2 -16.16 -17.50 12.51
C SER A 2 -15.02 -18.44 12.95
N ILE A 3 -15.06 -18.87 14.21
CA ILE A 3 -14.11 -19.86 14.73
C ILE A 3 -14.55 -21.24 14.28
N LYS A 4 -13.62 -22.08 13.81
CA LYS A 4 -13.91 -23.47 13.45
C LYS A 4 -14.35 -24.24 14.69
N ARG A 5 -15.54 -24.84 14.64
CA ARG A 5 -16.09 -25.67 15.74
C ARG A 5 -15.29 -26.97 15.95
N LEU A 6 -14.80 -27.57 14.87
CA LEU A 6 -13.96 -28.76 14.91
C LEU A 6 -12.48 -28.36 15.06
N PHE A 7 -11.83 -28.85 16.10
CA PHE A 7 -10.41 -28.60 16.36
C PHE A 7 -9.53 -29.41 15.40
N LYS A 8 -8.45 -28.78 14.93
CA LYS A 8 -7.42 -29.49 14.16
C LYS A 8 -6.66 -30.44 15.08
N GLN A 9 -6.65 -31.72 14.73
CA GLN A 9 -5.85 -32.72 15.44
C GLN A 9 -4.41 -32.75 14.90
N SER A 10 -3.44 -32.95 15.78
CA SER A 10 -2.03 -33.13 15.42
C SER A 10 -1.47 -34.35 16.13
N LYS A 11 -0.58 -35.09 15.47
CA LYS A 11 0.15 -36.21 16.10
C LYS A 11 0.88 -35.72 17.36
N LEU A 12 0.65 -36.40 18.47
CA LEU A 12 1.31 -36.11 19.74
C LEU A 12 2.75 -36.66 19.70
N VAL A 13 3.72 -35.79 19.94
CA VAL A 13 5.14 -36.16 20.01
C VAL A 13 5.63 -36.24 21.45
N ASN A 14 5.04 -35.42 22.35
CA ASN A 14 5.40 -35.37 23.77
C ASN A 14 4.14 -35.31 24.65
N LYS A 15 4.20 -35.86 25.86
CA LYS A 15 3.13 -35.87 26.87
C LYS A 15 2.63 -34.45 27.20
N HIS A 16 3.50 -33.45 27.19
CA HIS A 16 3.10 -32.05 27.44
C HIS A 16 2.11 -31.50 26.39
N MET A 17 2.11 -32.04 25.16
CA MET A 17 1.18 -31.59 24.12
C MET A 17 -0.28 -31.92 24.44
N LEU A 18 -0.53 -32.89 25.32
CA LEU A 18 -1.88 -33.20 25.83
C LEU A 18 -2.44 -32.06 26.69
N LEU A 19 -1.57 -31.35 27.41
CA LEU A 19 -1.93 -30.25 28.32
C LEU A 19 -1.92 -28.90 27.60
N MET A 20 -1.25 -28.81 26.45
CA MET A 20 -1.06 -27.57 25.72
C MET A 20 -2.33 -27.15 24.98
N LYS A 21 -2.93 -26.01 25.37
CA LYS A 21 -4.15 -25.48 24.74
C LYS A 21 -3.91 -24.78 23.39
N ARG A 22 -2.76 -24.13 23.22
CA ARG A 22 -2.40 -23.37 22.00
C ARG A 22 -1.31 -24.11 21.23
N ARG A 23 -1.48 -24.25 19.92
CA ARG A 23 -0.48 -24.93 19.05
C ARG A 23 0.88 -24.24 19.05
N GLU A 24 0.88 -22.90 19.00
CA GLU A 24 2.07 -22.05 18.96
C GLU A 24 2.00 -21.08 20.15
N PRO A 25 2.45 -21.48 21.35
CA PRO A 25 2.33 -20.66 22.56
C PRO A 25 3.20 -19.41 22.52
N TYR A 26 4.34 -19.45 21.80
CA TYR A 26 5.26 -18.32 21.62
C TYR A 26 4.71 -17.22 20.69
N LYS A 27 3.66 -17.50 19.92
CA LYS A 27 3.10 -16.54 18.97
C LYS A 27 2.20 -15.54 19.69
N PRO A 28 2.21 -14.24 19.31
CA PRO A 28 1.26 -13.27 19.84
C PRO A 28 -0.19 -13.71 19.61
N ILE A 29 -1.08 -13.26 20.49
CA ILE A 29 -2.52 -13.45 20.32
C ILE A 29 -3.03 -12.65 19.12
N MET A 30 -4.27 -12.88 18.71
CA MET A 30 -4.83 -12.31 17.48
C MET A 30 -4.74 -10.77 17.44
N LYS A 31 -5.10 -10.09 18.54
CA LYS A 31 -5.08 -8.63 18.63
C LYS A 31 -3.64 -8.09 18.56
N ASP A 32 -2.74 -8.65 19.37
CA ASP A 32 -1.34 -8.21 19.40
C ASP A 32 -0.65 -8.44 18.06
N ARG A 33 -0.95 -9.56 17.40
CA ARG A 33 -0.43 -9.82 16.05
C ARG A 33 -0.89 -8.76 15.05
N GLN A 34 -2.17 -8.39 15.07
CA GLN A 34 -2.68 -7.32 14.20
C GLN A 34 -2.02 -5.98 14.51
N MET A 35 -1.81 -5.67 15.78
CA MET A 35 -1.11 -4.45 16.18
C MET A 35 0.34 -4.43 15.68
N ILE A 36 1.07 -5.54 15.83
CA ILE A 36 2.45 -5.68 15.33
C ILE A 36 2.48 -5.53 13.81
N GLU A 37 1.58 -6.22 13.09
CA GLU A 37 1.50 -6.13 11.63
C GLU A 37 1.15 -4.71 11.14
N ASN A 38 0.24 -4.02 11.82
CA ASN A 38 -0.12 -2.63 11.50
C ASN A 38 1.04 -1.67 11.76
N ARG A 39 1.77 -1.87 12.87
CA ARG A 39 2.93 -1.05 13.20
C ARG A 39 4.06 -1.23 12.19
N ALA A 40 4.38 -2.46 11.82
CA ALA A 40 5.40 -2.73 10.80
C ALA A 40 5.04 -2.08 9.45
N ARG A 41 3.77 -2.16 9.03
CA ARG A 41 3.31 -1.49 7.80
C ARG A 41 3.39 0.04 7.89
N LEU A 42 3.17 0.60 9.08
CA LEU A 42 3.29 2.04 9.29
C LEU A 42 4.76 2.48 9.20
N GLU A 43 5.67 1.74 9.86
CA GLU A 43 7.11 2.00 9.80
C GLU A 43 7.63 1.92 8.35
N ASP A 44 7.20 0.91 7.58
CA ASP A 44 7.52 0.80 6.15
C ASP A 44 6.96 1.97 5.33
N PHE A 45 5.76 2.47 5.69
CA PHE A 45 5.12 3.58 4.99
C PHE A 45 5.82 4.91 5.28
N GLU A 46 6.20 5.14 6.54
CA GLU A 46 7.00 6.31 6.94
C GLU A 46 8.36 6.30 6.23
N GLN A 47 9.03 5.14 6.17
CA GLN A 47 10.30 5.01 5.46
C GLN A 47 10.17 5.30 3.97
N LYS A 48 9.11 4.81 3.31
CA LYS A 48 8.86 5.08 1.88
C LYS A 48 8.58 6.55 1.58
N ASN A 49 7.93 7.26 2.50
CA ASN A 49 7.55 8.66 2.30
C ASN A 49 8.59 9.66 2.81
N ALA A 50 9.68 9.19 3.42
CA ALA A 50 10.72 10.05 4.01
C ALA A 50 11.38 10.99 2.98
N GLU A 51 11.51 10.56 1.72
CA GLU A 51 12.14 11.36 0.65
C GLU A 51 11.21 12.45 0.08
N GLY A 52 9.92 12.40 0.42
CA GLY A 52 8.88 13.27 -0.13
C GLY A 52 8.21 12.70 -1.38
N MET A 53 7.06 13.28 -1.75
CA MET A 53 6.28 12.83 -2.90
C MET A 53 6.93 13.27 -4.22
N MET A 54 7.25 12.30 -5.08
CA MET A 54 7.76 12.52 -6.42
C MET A 54 6.62 12.71 -7.43
N PHE A 55 6.70 13.76 -8.25
CA PHE A 55 5.77 13.95 -9.36
C PHE A 55 6.10 12.99 -10.51
N VAL A 56 5.14 12.14 -10.88
CA VAL A 56 5.33 11.06 -11.85
C VAL A 56 4.90 11.54 -13.25
N PRO A 57 5.63 11.17 -14.33
CA PRO A 57 5.22 11.48 -15.68
C PRO A 57 3.93 10.75 -16.08
N ASP A 58 3.20 11.29 -17.07
CA ASP A 58 1.90 10.75 -17.51
C ASP A 58 1.93 9.25 -17.88
N SER A 59 3.07 8.74 -18.36
CA SER A 59 3.24 7.34 -18.80
C SER A 59 3.24 6.34 -17.65
N ALA A 60 3.69 6.77 -16.46
CA ALA A 60 3.80 5.96 -15.25
C ALA A 60 2.61 6.17 -14.29
N LEU A 61 1.61 6.96 -14.72
CA LEU A 61 0.36 7.07 -13.99
C LEU A 61 -0.45 5.77 -14.06
N PRO A 62 -1.31 5.52 -13.06
CA PRO A 62 -2.23 4.40 -13.09
C PRO A 62 -3.12 4.39 -14.34
N PRO A 63 -3.56 3.20 -14.81
CA PRO A 63 -4.33 3.06 -16.04
C PRO A 63 -5.58 3.94 -16.12
N TRP A 64 -6.24 4.17 -14.98
CA TRP A 64 -7.47 4.97 -14.89
C TRP A 64 -7.24 6.48 -15.04
N GLN A 65 -6.05 6.99 -14.71
CA GLN A 65 -5.70 8.42 -14.89
C GLN A 65 -5.01 8.67 -16.23
N ARG A 66 -4.16 7.74 -16.65
CA ARG A 66 -3.34 7.85 -17.86
C ARG A 66 -4.17 8.04 -19.12
N SER A 67 -5.24 7.25 -19.29
CA SER A 67 -6.09 7.32 -20.49
C SER A 67 -6.80 8.66 -20.60
N ILE A 68 -7.36 9.16 -19.50
CA ILE A 68 -8.06 10.45 -19.40
C ILE A 68 -7.10 11.59 -19.79
N LEU A 69 -5.91 11.63 -19.19
CA LEU A 69 -4.89 12.63 -19.49
C LEU A 69 -4.44 12.59 -20.96
N SER A 70 -4.21 11.39 -21.51
CA SER A 70 -3.80 11.24 -22.90
C SER A 70 -4.85 11.75 -23.89
N ASN A 71 -6.13 11.51 -23.61
CA ASN A 71 -7.22 11.98 -24.46
C ASN A 71 -7.35 13.51 -24.41
N LEU A 72 -7.24 14.11 -23.22
CA LEU A 72 -7.31 15.56 -23.05
C LEU A 72 -6.12 16.29 -23.70
N LYS A 73 -4.94 15.68 -23.69
CA LYS A 73 -3.73 16.24 -24.32
C LYS A 73 -3.63 15.96 -25.82
N ARG A 74 -4.50 15.14 -26.41
CA ARG A 74 -4.42 14.73 -27.83
C ARG A 74 -4.53 15.90 -28.81
N ILE A 75 -5.32 16.92 -28.48
CA ILE A 75 -5.45 18.14 -29.29
C ILE A 75 -4.19 19.00 -29.19
N GLN A 76 -3.49 18.94 -28.06
CA GLN A 76 -2.25 19.67 -27.81
C GLN A 76 -1.05 18.98 -28.47
N THR A 77 -0.96 17.66 -28.47
CA THR A 77 0.19 16.93 -29.02
C THR A 77 0.33 17.06 -30.54
N THR A 78 -0.71 17.52 -31.25
CA THR A 78 -0.62 17.81 -32.68
C THR A 78 0.07 19.15 -32.98
N GLN A 79 0.23 20.03 -31.99
CA GLN A 79 0.86 21.34 -32.13
C GLN A 79 2.11 21.44 -31.22
N ASN A 80 3.29 21.61 -31.81
CA ASN A 80 4.56 21.67 -31.07
C ASN A 80 4.82 23.05 -30.46
N PHE A 81 4.06 23.42 -29.42
CA PHE A 81 4.23 24.66 -28.67
C PHE A 81 4.66 24.38 -27.21
N ARG A 82 5.80 24.96 -26.79
CA ARG A 82 6.31 24.83 -25.42
C ARG A 82 5.56 25.78 -24.48
N GLY A 83 5.20 25.29 -23.29
CA GLY A 83 4.56 26.11 -22.24
C GLY A 83 3.05 25.90 -22.09
N LEU A 84 2.38 25.24 -23.03
CA LEU A 84 0.97 24.87 -22.89
C LEU A 84 0.81 23.76 -21.84
N ARG A 85 -0.03 23.98 -20.82
CA ARG A 85 -0.27 23.03 -19.72
C ARG A 85 -1.77 22.83 -19.51
N VAL A 86 -2.24 21.59 -19.57
CA VAL A 86 -3.63 21.23 -19.21
C VAL A 86 -3.73 20.97 -17.71
N ARG A 87 -4.62 21.69 -17.01
CA ARG A 87 -4.96 21.44 -15.61
C ARG A 87 -6.11 20.43 -15.56
N VAL A 88 -5.78 19.17 -15.26
CA VAL A 88 -6.74 18.07 -15.16
C VAL A 88 -7.05 17.83 -13.69
N VAL A 89 -8.31 17.51 -13.38
CA VAL A 89 -8.82 17.31 -12.00
C VAL A 89 -8.21 16.07 -11.36
N ASP A 90 -8.09 14.95 -12.10
CA ASP A 90 -7.61 13.66 -11.58
C ASP A 90 -6.06 13.55 -11.51
N LYS A 91 -5.35 14.68 -11.39
CA LYS A 91 -3.88 14.66 -11.26
C LYS A 91 -3.45 14.25 -9.86
N GLN A 92 -2.15 13.99 -9.72
CA GLN A 92 -1.54 13.84 -8.40
C GLN A 92 -1.79 15.09 -7.57
N ASP A 93 -2.24 14.89 -6.33
CA ASP A 93 -2.46 15.97 -5.39
C ASP A 93 -1.16 16.67 -5.03
N GLU A 94 -1.28 17.96 -4.70
CA GLU A 94 -0.16 18.78 -4.28
C GLU A 94 0.30 18.36 -2.87
N PRO A 95 1.59 18.06 -2.63
CA PRO A 95 2.07 17.58 -1.33
C PRO A 95 1.89 18.56 -0.17
N GLY A 96 1.80 19.87 -0.45
CA GLY A 96 1.65 20.92 0.57
C GLY A 96 2.95 21.39 1.23
N PHE A 97 4.10 20.79 0.89
CA PHE A 97 5.44 21.19 1.33
C PHE A 97 6.43 21.08 0.14
N PRO A 98 7.57 21.80 0.17
CA PRO A 98 8.60 21.64 -0.86
C PRO A 98 9.22 20.24 -0.78
N THR A 99 9.37 19.58 -1.93
CA THR A 99 10.01 18.25 -2.04
C THR A 99 11.24 18.35 -2.93
N ASN A 100 12.21 17.45 -2.72
CA ASN A 100 13.45 17.41 -3.51
C ASN A 100 13.21 17.10 -5.00
N PHE A 101 12.06 16.50 -5.33
CA PHE A 101 11.68 16.10 -6.68
C PHE A 101 10.85 17.15 -7.43
N ARG A 102 10.39 18.19 -6.73
CA ARG A 102 9.53 19.23 -7.29
C ARG A 102 10.32 20.34 -7.97
#